data_AF-A0A1G6U752-F1
#
_entry.id   AF-A0A1G6U752-F1
#
_cell.length_a   1.000
_cell.length_b   1.000
_cell.length_c   1.000
_cell.angle_alpha   90.00
_cell.angle_beta   90.00
_cell.angle_gamma   90.00
#
_symmetry.space_group_name_H-M   'P 1'
#
loop_
_entity.id
_entity.type
_entity.pdbx_description
1 polymer ?
#
loop_
_entity_poly.entity_id
_entity_poly.type
_entity_poly.pdbx_seq_one_letter_code
_entity_poly.pdbx_strand_id
1 'polypeptide(L)' 'MNALLIVAHPVPASLNRHLAEIAAKAAQDAGASLRRIDLY' A
#
# COMPACT_ATOMS: atom_id res chain seq x y z
N MET A 1 2.11 -13.98 -7.43
CA MET A 1 2.94 -12.78 -7.68
C MET A 1 3.30 -12.15 -6.34
N ASN A 2 4.48 -11.58 -6.18
CA ASN A 2 4.89 -10.91 -4.93
C ASN A 2 4.92 -9.40 -5.15
N ALA A 3 4.40 -8.62 -4.20
CA ALA A 3 4.37 -7.17 -4.27
C ALA A 3 4.92 -6.55 -2.98
N LEU A 4 5.70 -5.48 -3.13
CA LEU A 4 6.20 -4.65 -2.02
C LEU A 4 5.63 -3.25 -2.15
N LEU A 5 4.87 -2.82 -1.14
CA LEU A 5 4.29 -1.47 -1.06
C LEU A 5 5.05 -0.66 0.00
N ILE A 6 5.71 0.41 -0.42
CA ILE A 6 6.39 1.36 0.47
C ILE A 6 5.59 2.65 0.52
N VAL A 7 5.13 3.04 1.71
CA VAL A 7 4.38 4.27 1.94
C VAL A 7 5.28 5.27 2.66
N ALA A 8 5.48 6.43 2.05
CA ALA A 8 6.35 7.48 2.56
C ALA A 8 5.59 8.79 2.75
N HIS A 9 4.53 8.77 3.56
CA HIS A 9 3.75 9.97 3.87
C HIS A 9 3.32 10.04 5.34
N PRO A 10 3.65 11.13 6.06
CA PRO A 10 3.47 11.20 7.52
C PRO A 10 2.01 11.32 7.95
N VAL A 11 1.15 11.92 7.12
CA VAL A 11 -0.24 12.18 7.49
C VAL A 11 -1.14 10.97 7.19
N PRO A 12 -1.80 10.36 8.20
CA PRO A 12 -2.68 9.20 8.04
C PRO A 12 -3.83 9.42 7.04
N ALA A 13 -4.53 10.55 7.16
CA ALA A 13 -5.66 10.93 6.30
C ALA A 13 -5.19 11.70 5.04
N SER A 14 -4.09 11.25 4.42
CA SER A 14 -3.58 11.86 3.18
C SER A 14 -4.08 11.12 1.94
N LEU A 15 -4.14 11.85 0.82
CA LEU A 15 -4.40 11.25 -0.49
C LEU A 15 -3.40 10.12 -0.80
N ASN A 16 -2.12 10.29 -0.46
CA ASN A 16 -1.09 9.28 -0.69
C ASN A 16 -1.37 7.97 0.05
N ARG A 17 -1.76 8.04 1.34
CA ARG A 17 -2.14 6.83 2.08
C ARG A 17 -3.42 6.21 1.52
N HIS A 18 -4.40 7.03 1.15
CA HIS A 18 -5.62 6.52 0.54
C HIS A 18 -5.35 5.74 -0.76
N LEU A 19 -4.49 6.28 -1.64
CA LEU A 19 -4.06 5.59 -2.86
C LEU A 19 -3.26 4.31 -2.57
N ALA A 20 -2.44 4.33 -1.51
CA ALA A 20 -1.70 3.14 -1.09
C ALA A 20 -2.63 2.00 -0.65
N GLU A 21 -3.73 2.30 0.08
CA GLU A 21 -4.73 1.28 0.43
C GLU A 21 -5.43 0.72 -0.82
N ILE A 22 -5.77 1.57 -1.79
CA ILE A 22 -6.38 1.12 -3.05
C ILE A 22 -5.43 0.19 -3.82
N ALA A 23 -4.14 0.55 -3.91
CA ALA A 23 -3.13 -0.27 -4.56
C ALA A 23 -2.90 -1.61 -3.82
N ALA A 24 -2.87 -1.57 -2.48
CA ALA A 24 -2.76 -2.77 -1.65
C ALA A 24 -3.92 -3.73 -1.92
N LYS A 25 -5.15 -3.20 -1.91
CA LYS A 25 -6.36 -3.98 -2.18
C LYS A 25 -6.34 -4.59 -3.58
N ALA A 26 -6.01 -3.80 -4.61
CA ALA A 26 -5.93 -4.29 -5.99
C ALA A 26 -4.90 -5.42 -6.14
N ALA A 27 -3.74 -5.31 -5.48
CA ALA A 27 -2.72 -6.35 -5.50
C ALA A 27 -3.20 -7.64 -4.81
N GLN A 28 -3.87 -7.53 -3.67
CA GLN A 28 -4.43 -8.67 -2.95
C GLN A 28 -5.57 -9.34 -3.72
N ASP A 29 -6.48 -8.56 -4.30
CA ASP A 29 -7.59 -9.05 -5.13
C ASP A 29 -7.07 -9.79 -6.38
N ALA A 30 -5.89 -9.43 -6.88
CA ALA A 30 -5.17 -10.15 -7.94
C ALA A 30 -4.39 -11.39 -7.47
N GLY A 31 -4.51 -11.78 -6.20
CA GLY A 31 -3.81 -12.93 -5.62
C GLY A 31 -2.33 -12.70 -5.35
N ALA A 32 -1.88 -11.44 -5.23
CA ALA A 32 -0.50 -11.16 -4.89
C ALA A 32 -0.24 -11.33 -3.37
N SER A 33 0.91 -11.91 -3.03
CA SER A 33 1.44 -11.83 -1.66
C SER A 33 2.04 -10.44 -1.46
N LEU A 34 1.34 -9.61 -0.69
CA LEU A 34 1.70 -8.20 -0.47
C LEU A 34 2.44 -8.03 0.86
N ARG A 35 3.63 -7.44 0.82
CA ARG A 35 4.33 -6.91 2.00
C ARG A 35 4.25 -5.39 2.00
N ARG A 36 3.85 -4.79 3.12
CA ARG A 36 3.79 -3.34 3.30
C ARG A 36 4.89 -2.86 4.23
N ILE A 37 5.50 -1.73 3.89
CA ILE A 37 6.42 -0.97 4.74
C ILE A 37 5.93 0.47 4.78
N ASP A 38 5.74 0.98 5.98
CA ASP A 38 5.41 2.39 6.22
C ASP A 38 6.63 3.06 6.85
N LEU A 39 7.05 4.20 6.30
CA LEU A 39 8.26 4.90 6.75
C LEU A 39 8.00 5.94 7.84
N TYR A 40 6.73 6.15 8.23
CA TYR A 40 6.30 7.11 9.23
C TYR A 40 5.40 6.50 10.30
#